data_AF-K1L733-F1
#
_entry.id   AF-K1L733-F1
#
_cell.length_a   1.000
_cell.length_b   1.000
_cell.length_c   1.000
_cell.angle_alpha   90.00
_cell.angle_beta   90.00
_cell.angle_gamma   90.00
#
_symmetry.space_group_name_H-M   'P 1'
#
loop_
_entity.id
_entity.type
_entity.pdbx_description
1 polymer ?
#
loop_
_entity_poly.entity_id
_entity_poly.type
_entity_poly.pdbx_seq_one_letter_code
_entity_poly.pdbx_strand_id
1 'polypeptide(L)'
;MKKIAPLALSVLLLGTVSAYAEQPTTEGTEQVEKAGTFIQHRGNITAVEQRENAQLFTVGQDDNVFNFYVDDKTLVFDEHGNEVKLKIGDTISLSIYADQPMILIYPPQYAPPVVIVEKDDTANSVKVAQFDENFLSDDGQLKLNLNEESVIINTKGEKVPAKELQNYNAIVFYGPTTRSIPAQTAPEKIVVFPKLEEEVVNPEIAPEIQAIIGEDYKEVDGKIMVPLRMVAEELDFKVASTGNGAIISKGALSYTITRGETKYGHNRALKHFDVAPALLEKNKTYVEYDFVKELLNHIK
;
A
#
# COMPACT_ATOMS: atom_id res chain seq x y z
N MET A 1 14.39 31.38 -95.09
CA MET A 1 14.64 30.38 -94.03
C MET A 1 13.46 30.37 -93.06
N LYS A 2 12.56 29.39 -93.15
CA LYS A 2 11.60 29.07 -92.09
C LYS A 2 11.35 27.56 -92.14
N LYS A 3 11.99 26.82 -91.22
CA LYS A 3 11.73 25.40 -91.00
C LYS A 3 10.51 25.29 -90.10
N ILE A 4 9.51 24.53 -90.54
CA ILE A 4 8.30 24.20 -89.80
C ILE A 4 8.63 22.94 -89.00
N ALA A 5 8.56 23.03 -87.67
CA ALA A 5 8.70 21.90 -86.76
C ALA A 5 7.31 21.35 -86.37
N PRO A 6 7.17 20.03 -86.14
CA PRO A 6 5.88 19.39 -85.96
C PRO A 6 5.39 19.38 -84.50
N LEU A 7 4.06 19.29 -84.41
CA LEU A 7 3.17 18.88 -83.32
C LEU A 7 3.84 18.04 -82.19
N ALA A 8 3.67 18.49 -80.95
CA ALA A 8 3.75 17.65 -79.76
C ALA A 8 2.41 17.76 -79.00
N LEU A 9 1.77 16.62 -78.83
CA LEU A 9 0.46 16.40 -78.21
C LEU A 9 0.63 16.42 -76.67
N SER A 10 0.18 17.47 -75.99
CA SER A 10 0.14 17.50 -74.51
C SER A 10 -1.30 17.26 -74.04
N VAL A 11 -1.53 16.07 -73.50
CA VAL A 11 -2.78 15.66 -72.85
C VAL A 11 -2.97 16.47 -71.56
N LEU A 12 -4.07 17.23 -71.47
CA LEU A 12 -4.56 17.84 -70.23
C LEU A 12 -5.08 16.75 -69.29
N LEU A 13 -4.43 16.56 -68.14
CA LEU A 13 -5.03 15.87 -66.99
C LEU A 13 -5.76 16.93 -66.14
N LEU A 14 -7.09 16.92 -66.25
CA LEU A 14 -7.99 17.60 -65.32
C LEU A 14 -7.99 16.85 -63.98
N GLY A 15 -7.15 17.30 -63.04
CA GLY A 15 -7.27 16.92 -61.64
C GLY A 15 -8.36 17.77 -60.98
N THR A 16 -9.44 17.14 -60.53
CA THR A 16 -10.47 17.76 -59.70
C THR A 16 -9.88 18.14 -58.35
N VAL A 17 -9.83 19.43 -58.02
CA VAL A 17 -9.55 19.88 -56.65
C VAL A 17 -10.88 19.91 -55.91
N SER A 18 -11.14 18.90 -55.10
CA SER A 18 -12.19 18.98 -54.07
C SER A 18 -11.69 19.96 -53.00
N ALA A 19 -12.26 21.16 -53.00
CA ALA A 19 -12.12 22.10 -51.91
C ALA A 19 -12.81 21.51 -50.67
N TYR A 20 -12.02 20.99 -49.73
CA TYR A 20 -12.51 20.69 -48.38
C TYR A 20 -12.60 22.02 -47.63
N ALA A 21 -13.79 22.35 -47.15
CA ALA A 21 -13.96 23.42 -46.18
C ALA A 21 -13.27 22.99 -44.87
N GLU A 22 -12.31 23.78 -44.39
CA GLU A 22 -11.77 23.64 -43.04
C GLU A 22 -12.90 23.89 -42.04
N GLN A 23 -13.37 22.81 -41.40
CA GLN A 23 -14.15 22.93 -40.18
C GLN A 23 -13.22 23.47 -39.08
N PRO A 24 -13.67 24.40 -38.24
CA PRO A 24 -12.87 24.87 -37.12
C PRO A 24 -12.58 23.68 -36.21
N THR A 25 -11.30 23.36 -36.04
CA THR A 25 -10.83 22.46 -34.99
C THR A 25 -11.18 23.09 -33.67
N THR A 26 -12.20 22.57 -33.00
CA THR A 26 -12.31 22.70 -31.56
C THR A 26 -11.05 22.08 -30.98
N GLU A 27 -10.13 22.92 -30.51
CA GLU A 27 -9.11 22.54 -29.54
C GLU A 27 -9.86 22.04 -28.30
N GLY A 28 -10.21 20.76 -28.30
CA GLY A 28 -10.45 20.04 -27.08
C GLY A 28 -9.11 20.00 -26.36
N THR A 29 -8.95 20.82 -25.33
CA THR A 29 -7.95 20.55 -24.31
C THR A 29 -8.19 19.13 -23.81
N GLU A 30 -7.39 18.18 -24.31
CA GLU A 30 -7.20 16.90 -23.63
C GLU A 30 -6.71 17.25 -22.24
N GLN A 31 -7.62 17.24 -21.25
CA GLN A 31 -7.22 17.26 -19.86
C GLN A 31 -6.45 15.96 -19.66
N VAL A 32 -5.13 16.08 -19.53
CA VAL A 32 -4.27 14.98 -19.12
C VAL A 32 -4.78 14.56 -17.74
N GLU A 33 -5.52 13.45 -17.68
CA GLU A 33 -5.93 12.86 -16.40
C GLU A 33 -4.66 12.58 -15.59
N LYS A 34 -4.58 13.18 -14.41
CA LYS A 34 -3.45 12.97 -13.52
C LYS A 34 -3.50 11.51 -13.06
N ALA A 35 -2.42 10.77 -13.29
CA ALA A 35 -2.31 9.40 -12.81
C ALA A 35 -2.40 9.39 -11.27
N GLY A 36 -3.36 8.61 -10.74
CA GLY A 36 -3.53 8.41 -9.31
C GLY A 36 -2.56 7.38 -8.73
N THR A 37 -2.53 7.30 -7.40
CA THR A 37 -1.71 6.38 -6.59
C THR A 37 -2.07 4.93 -6.83
N PHE A 38 -3.33 4.66 -7.22
CA PHE A 38 -3.84 3.32 -7.42
C PHE A 38 -4.27 3.06 -8.86
N ILE A 39 -3.95 1.87 -9.35
CA ILE A 39 -4.47 1.32 -10.61
C ILE A 39 -5.55 0.31 -10.26
N GLN A 40 -6.66 0.32 -11.00
CA GLN A 40 -7.76 -0.61 -10.80
C GLN A 40 -7.82 -1.69 -11.89
N HIS A 41 -8.03 -2.93 -11.47
CA HIS A 41 -8.33 -4.06 -12.36
C HIS A 41 -9.67 -4.69 -11.97
N ARG A 42 -10.51 -4.98 -12.94
CA ARG A 42 -11.83 -5.58 -12.71
C ARG A 42 -11.92 -6.96 -13.35
N GLY A 43 -12.68 -7.86 -12.74
CA GLY A 43 -13.05 -9.13 -13.38
C GLY A 43 -13.76 -10.10 -12.44
N ASN A 44 -13.99 -11.31 -12.92
CA ASN A 44 -14.71 -12.36 -12.18
C ASN A 44 -13.75 -13.41 -11.61
N ILE A 45 -13.93 -13.78 -10.35
CA ILE A 45 -13.15 -14.85 -9.72
C ILE A 45 -13.56 -16.20 -10.34
N THR A 46 -12.60 -16.91 -10.92
CA THR A 46 -12.80 -18.20 -11.59
C THR A 46 -12.21 -19.38 -10.82
N ALA A 47 -11.17 -19.15 -10.03
CA ALA A 47 -10.54 -20.18 -9.21
C ALA A 47 -9.95 -19.61 -7.91
N VAL A 48 -9.77 -20.50 -6.93
CA VAL A 48 -9.06 -20.22 -5.67
C VAL A 48 -8.16 -21.40 -5.32
N GLU A 49 -6.92 -21.11 -4.97
CA GLU A 49 -5.91 -22.07 -4.47
C GLU A 49 -5.51 -21.67 -3.06
N GLN A 50 -5.53 -22.64 -2.13
CA GLN A 50 -5.06 -22.43 -0.76
C GLN A 50 -3.55 -22.61 -0.68
N ARG A 51 -2.84 -21.64 -0.10
CA ARG A 51 -1.40 -21.71 0.20
C ARG A 51 -1.17 -21.56 1.70
N GLU A 52 0.06 -21.82 2.16
CA GLU A 52 0.36 -21.87 3.60
C GLU A 52 -0.04 -20.60 4.37
N ASN A 53 0.18 -19.41 3.80
CA ASN A 53 -0.06 -18.12 4.46
C ASN A 53 -0.95 -17.16 3.65
N ALA A 54 -1.53 -17.60 2.53
CA ALA A 54 -2.35 -16.75 1.67
C ALA A 54 -3.29 -17.59 0.80
N GLN A 55 -4.31 -16.94 0.25
CA GLN A 55 -5.14 -17.50 -0.81
C GLN A 55 -4.71 -16.89 -2.14
N LEU A 56 -4.51 -17.73 -3.17
CA LEU A 56 -4.30 -17.26 -4.54
C LEU A 56 -5.61 -17.35 -5.30
N PHE A 57 -6.12 -16.22 -5.76
CA PHE A 57 -7.32 -16.13 -6.59
C PHE A 57 -6.94 -15.91 -8.04
N THR A 58 -7.68 -16.55 -8.97
CA THR A 58 -7.55 -16.32 -10.40
C THR A 58 -8.78 -15.58 -10.90
N VAL A 59 -8.55 -14.47 -11.59
CA VAL A 59 -9.58 -13.67 -12.24
C VAL A 59 -9.54 -13.92 -13.74
N GLY A 60 -10.72 -14.11 -14.32
CA GLY A 60 -10.88 -14.25 -15.75
C GLY A 60 -12.03 -13.39 -16.25
N GLN A 61 -11.71 -12.45 -17.14
CA GLN A 61 -12.68 -11.79 -18.01
C GLN A 61 -12.02 -11.54 -19.37
N ASP A 62 -12.53 -12.18 -20.42
CA ASP A 62 -11.99 -12.14 -21.78
C ASP A 62 -10.47 -12.45 -21.83
N ASP A 63 -9.65 -11.59 -22.45
CA ASP A 63 -8.18 -11.71 -22.54
C ASP A 63 -7.45 -11.23 -21.27
N ASN A 64 -8.17 -10.73 -20.26
CA ASN A 64 -7.59 -10.16 -19.06
C ASN A 64 -7.60 -11.20 -17.92
N VAL A 65 -6.61 -12.10 -17.96
CA VAL A 65 -6.38 -13.12 -16.93
C VAL A 65 -5.25 -12.67 -16.02
N PHE A 66 -5.53 -12.59 -14.72
CA PHE A 66 -4.54 -12.29 -13.70
C PHE A 66 -4.81 -13.08 -12.43
N ASN A 67 -3.77 -13.24 -11.62
CA ASN A 67 -3.89 -13.78 -10.28
C ASN A 67 -3.67 -12.69 -9.24
N PHE A 68 -4.22 -12.87 -8.05
CA PHE A 68 -3.90 -12.01 -6.92
C PHE A 68 -3.88 -12.80 -5.61
N TYR A 69 -2.98 -12.39 -4.71
CA TYR A 69 -2.89 -12.94 -3.36
C TYR A 69 -3.83 -12.17 -2.44
N VAL A 70 -4.43 -12.89 -1.50
CA VAL A 70 -5.15 -12.33 -0.37
C VAL A 70 -4.57 -12.94 0.89
N ASP A 71 -4.05 -12.07 1.74
CA ASP A 71 -3.49 -12.36 3.05
C ASP A 71 -4.23 -11.58 4.14
N ASP A 72 -3.70 -11.57 5.35
CA ASP A 72 -4.24 -10.85 6.51
C ASP A 72 -4.15 -9.32 6.40
N LYS A 73 -3.35 -8.80 5.46
CA LYS A 73 -3.18 -7.37 5.22
C LYS A 73 -4.13 -6.85 4.13
N THR A 74 -4.67 -7.75 3.30
CA THR A 74 -5.56 -7.40 2.20
C THR A 74 -6.95 -7.02 2.71
N LEU A 75 -7.38 -5.79 2.45
CA LEU A 75 -8.70 -5.30 2.83
C LEU A 75 -9.77 -5.74 1.82
N VAL A 76 -10.76 -6.50 2.28
CA VAL A 76 -11.83 -7.03 1.42
C VAL A 76 -13.20 -6.54 1.88
N PHE A 77 -13.84 -5.71 1.05
CA PHE A 77 -15.14 -5.11 1.34
C PHE A 77 -16.15 -5.31 0.21
N ASP A 78 -17.44 -5.23 0.52
CA ASP A 78 -18.48 -4.97 -0.49
C ASP A 78 -18.64 -3.46 -0.76
N GLU A 79 -19.47 -3.10 -1.74
CA GLU A 79 -19.76 -1.70 -2.12
C GLU A 79 -20.44 -0.83 -1.03
N HIS A 80 -20.82 -1.42 0.10
CA HIS A 80 -21.35 -0.71 1.28
C HIS A 80 -20.33 -0.64 2.43
N GLY A 81 -19.11 -1.12 2.20
CA GLY A 81 -18.03 -1.14 3.17
C GLY A 81 -18.25 -2.13 4.31
N ASN A 82 -18.93 -3.25 4.03
CA ASN A 82 -18.98 -4.40 4.93
C ASN A 82 -17.85 -5.36 4.57
N GLU A 83 -17.16 -5.90 5.57
CA GLU A 83 -16.15 -6.93 5.34
C GLU A 83 -16.81 -8.19 4.80
N VAL A 84 -16.23 -8.76 3.74
CA VAL A 84 -16.76 -9.96 3.08
C VAL A 84 -15.64 -10.94 2.74
N LYS A 85 -16.01 -12.20 2.55
CA LYS A 85 -15.10 -13.23 2.03
C LYS A 85 -15.31 -13.39 0.54
N LEU A 86 -14.21 -13.49 -0.19
CA LEU A 86 -14.21 -13.77 -1.61
C LEU A 86 -14.66 -15.21 -1.89
N LYS A 87 -15.42 -15.38 -2.97
CA LYS A 87 -15.80 -16.70 -3.50
C LYS A 87 -15.71 -16.74 -5.02
N ILE A 88 -15.61 -17.95 -5.56
CA ILE A 88 -15.71 -18.18 -7.00
C ILE A 88 -17.05 -17.63 -7.50
N GLY A 89 -17.00 -16.88 -8.61
CA GLY A 89 -18.14 -16.22 -9.22
C GLY A 89 -18.37 -14.78 -8.76
N ASP A 90 -17.64 -14.27 -7.76
CA ASP A 90 -17.70 -12.85 -7.40
C ASP A 90 -17.09 -11.98 -8.51
N THR A 91 -17.79 -10.90 -8.85
CA THR A 91 -17.24 -9.76 -9.61
C THR A 91 -16.47 -8.89 -8.63
N ILE A 92 -15.21 -8.58 -8.95
CA ILE A 92 -14.34 -7.80 -8.08
C ILE A 92 -13.68 -6.64 -8.82
N SER A 93 -13.36 -5.59 -8.06
CA SER A 93 -12.41 -4.54 -8.42
C SER A 93 -11.22 -4.56 -7.46
N LEU A 94 -10.05 -4.77 -8.05
CA LEU A 94 -8.74 -4.84 -7.43
C LEU A 94 -8.11 -3.45 -7.49
N SER A 95 -7.61 -2.92 -6.38
CA SER A 95 -6.79 -1.70 -6.39
C SER A 95 -5.36 -2.04 -5.99
N ILE A 96 -4.39 -1.73 -6.85
CA ILE A 96 -2.95 -1.94 -6.64
C ILE A 96 -2.24 -0.59 -6.66
N TYR A 97 -1.11 -0.48 -5.95
CA TYR A 97 -0.29 0.73 -6.04
C TYR A 97 0.35 0.84 -7.43
N ALA A 98 0.31 2.04 -8.03
CA ALA A 98 0.81 2.27 -9.38
C ALA A 98 2.34 2.09 -9.51
N ASP A 99 3.06 2.27 -8.41
CA ASP A 99 4.51 2.12 -8.30
C ASP A 99 4.94 0.73 -7.80
N GLN A 100 3.99 -0.18 -7.55
CA GLN A 100 4.29 -1.53 -7.09
C GLN A 100 5.08 -2.31 -8.16
N PRO A 101 6.22 -2.93 -7.81
CA PRO A 101 7.00 -3.70 -8.78
C PRO A 101 6.17 -4.90 -9.27
N MET A 102 5.85 -4.91 -10.56
CA MET A 102 5.15 -6.03 -11.20
C MET A 102 6.13 -7.17 -11.52
N ILE A 103 5.79 -8.39 -11.11
CA ILE A 103 6.49 -9.60 -11.55
C ILE A 103 5.92 -10.01 -12.91
N LEU A 104 6.71 -9.89 -13.99
CA LEU A 104 6.31 -10.18 -15.38
C LEU A 104 6.20 -11.69 -15.70
N ILE A 105 5.53 -12.45 -14.84
CA ILE A 105 5.14 -13.85 -15.12
C ILE A 105 3.69 -13.87 -15.62
N TYR A 106 3.37 -14.68 -16.62
CA TYR A 106 2.01 -14.77 -17.17
C TYR A 106 1.25 -15.97 -16.56
N PRO A 107 0.00 -15.79 -16.11
CA PRO A 107 -0.70 -14.51 -15.99
C PRO A 107 -0.09 -13.65 -14.88
N PRO A 108 -0.15 -12.30 -14.99
CA PRO A 108 0.36 -11.37 -13.98
C PRO A 108 -0.17 -11.71 -12.58
N GLN A 109 0.66 -11.50 -11.55
CA GLN A 109 0.28 -11.74 -10.17
C GLN A 109 0.38 -10.45 -9.36
N TYR A 110 -0.70 -10.11 -8.65
CA TYR A 110 -0.81 -8.91 -7.84
C TYR A 110 -0.90 -9.21 -6.34
N ALA A 111 -0.45 -8.27 -5.51
CA ALA A 111 -0.67 -8.25 -4.07
C ALA A 111 -1.37 -6.93 -3.73
N PRO A 112 -2.70 -6.87 -3.86
CA PRO A 112 -3.47 -5.64 -3.65
C PRO A 112 -3.59 -5.27 -2.17
N PRO A 113 -3.55 -3.98 -1.80
CA PRO A 113 -4.05 -3.54 -0.50
C PRO A 113 -5.58 -3.66 -0.37
N VAL A 114 -6.33 -3.54 -1.46
CA VAL A 114 -7.80 -3.47 -1.44
C VAL A 114 -8.44 -4.30 -2.55
N VAL A 115 -9.45 -5.07 -2.17
CA VAL A 115 -10.36 -5.79 -3.08
C VAL A 115 -11.79 -5.42 -2.74
N ILE A 116 -12.55 -4.96 -3.72
CA ILE A 116 -13.98 -4.66 -3.59
C ILE A 116 -14.79 -5.73 -4.32
N VAL A 117 -15.74 -6.35 -3.62
CA VAL A 117 -16.75 -7.23 -4.22
C VAL A 117 -17.92 -6.36 -4.68
N GLU A 118 -18.19 -6.41 -5.97
CA GLU A 118 -19.22 -5.60 -6.61
C GLU A 118 -20.50 -6.42 -6.81
N LYS A 119 -21.65 -5.74 -6.74
CA LYS A 119 -22.93 -6.30 -7.16
C LYS A 119 -23.57 -5.36 -8.17
N ASP A 120 -24.09 -5.93 -9.26
CA ASP A 120 -24.57 -5.19 -10.43
C ASP A 120 -25.78 -4.24 -10.17
N ASP A 121 -26.38 -4.26 -8.99
CA ASP A 121 -27.65 -3.57 -8.68
C ASP A 121 -27.52 -2.51 -7.57
N THR A 122 -26.32 -1.96 -7.34
CA THR A 122 -26.14 -0.92 -6.34
C THR A 122 -25.93 0.46 -6.97
N ALA A 123 -26.55 1.47 -6.35
CA ALA A 123 -26.28 2.87 -6.65
C ALA A 123 -25.03 3.40 -5.92
N ASN A 124 -24.32 2.51 -5.21
CA ASN A 124 -23.12 2.85 -4.46
C ASN A 124 -21.89 2.72 -5.35
N SER A 125 -20.94 3.61 -5.11
CA SER A 125 -19.65 3.65 -5.76
C SER A 125 -18.56 3.57 -4.72
N VAL A 126 -17.44 2.94 -5.11
CA VAL A 126 -16.26 2.84 -4.26
C VAL A 126 -15.07 3.48 -4.98
N LYS A 127 -14.38 4.39 -4.30
CA LYS A 127 -13.13 4.98 -4.78
C LYS A 127 -12.01 4.63 -3.82
N VAL A 128 -10.97 4.00 -4.34
CA VAL A 128 -9.70 3.80 -3.64
C VAL A 128 -8.72 4.81 -4.20
N ALA A 129 -8.25 5.73 -3.38
CA ALA A 129 -7.34 6.81 -3.78
C ALA A 129 -6.54 7.34 -2.59
N GLN A 130 -5.51 8.12 -2.89
CA GLN A 130 -4.91 9.02 -1.92
C GLN A 130 -5.68 10.35 -1.94
N PHE A 131 -5.92 10.93 -0.77
CA PHE A 131 -6.63 12.19 -0.59
C PHE A 131 -5.77 13.21 0.15
N ASP A 132 -5.80 14.46 -0.30
CA ASP A 132 -5.11 15.57 0.38
C ASP A 132 -5.86 16.02 1.66
N GLU A 133 -5.29 16.97 2.40
CA GLU A 133 -5.91 17.57 3.58
C GLU A 133 -7.22 18.32 3.29
N ASN A 134 -7.49 18.60 2.01
CA ASN A 134 -8.75 19.18 1.57
C ASN A 134 -9.74 18.09 1.13
N PHE A 135 -9.42 16.80 1.26
CA PHE A 135 -10.24 15.68 0.81
C PHE A 135 -10.48 15.63 -0.71
N LEU A 136 -9.51 16.12 -1.49
CA LEU A 136 -9.45 15.94 -2.94
C LEU A 136 -8.61 14.71 -3.27
N SER A 137 -9.12 13.82 -4.12
CA SER A 137 -8.35 12.68 -4.61
C SER A 137 -7.15 13.16 -5.43
N ASP A 138 -6.07 12.41 -5.34
CA ASP A 138 -4.80 12.68 -5.99
C ASP A 138 -4.88 12.72 -7.53
N ASP A 139 -5.79 11.96 -8.14
CA ASP A 139 -6.14 12.02 -9.57
C ASP A 139 -7.01 13.23 -9.95
N GLY A 140 -7.45 14.02 -8.97
CA GLY A 140 -8.28 15.21 -9.15
C GLY A 140 -9.73 14.93 -9.56
N GLN A 141 -10.23 13.69 -9.43
CA GLN A 141 -11.55 13.28 -9.92
C GLN A 141 -12.66 13.37 -8.86
N LEU A 142 -12.35 13.22 -7.57
CA LEU A 142 -13.34 13.16 -6.50
C LEU A 142 -12.97 14.08 -5.33
N LYS A 143 -13.93 14.92 -4.94
CA LYS A 143 -13.85 15.79 -3.76
C LYS A 143 -14.87 15.35 -2.72
N LEU A 144 -14.43 15.10 -1.50
CA LEU A 144 -15.32 14.72 -0.41
C LEU A 144 -15.77 15.96 0.36
N ASN A 145 -17.07 16.06 0.58
CA ASN A 145 -17.70 17.08 1.41
C ASN A 145 -18.06 16.45 2.75
N LEU A 146 -17.13 16.53 3.70
CA LEU A 146 -17.31 15.98 5.04
C LEU A 146 -18.17 16.90 5.91
N ASN A 147 -18.93 16.28 6.81
CA ASN A 147 -19.73 16.92 7.85
C ASN A 147 -19.49 16.23 9.20
N GLU A 148 -20.12 16.73 10.26
CA GLU A 148 -19.96 16.17 11.62
C GLU A 148 -20.45 14.72 11.75
N GLU A 149 -21.27 14.24 10.82
CA GLU A 149 -21.83 12.88 10.80
C GLU A 149 -21.01 11.91 9.95
N SER A 150 -19.97 12.39 9.26
CA SER A 150 -19.16 11.58 8.36
C SER A 150 -18.43 10.47 9.13
N VAL A 151 -18.62 9.22 8.69
CA VAL A 151 -18.02 8.05 9.32
C VAL A 151 -16.64 7.81 8.73
N ILE A 152 -15.61 8.15 9.50
CA ILE A 152 -14.20 7.90 9.16
C ILE A 152 -13.62 6.93 10.17
N ILE A 153 -13.12 5.80 9.69
CA ILE A 153 -12.50 4.76 10.51
C ILE A 153 -11.15 4.33 9.95
N ASN A 154 -10.28 3.80 10.80
CA ASN A 154 -9.07 3.10 10.36
C ASN A 154 -9.36 1.61 10.10
N THR A 155 -8.34 0.86 9.68
CA THR A 155 -8.42 -0.60 9.45
C THR A 155 -8.77 -1.43 10.71
N LYS A 156 -8.69 -0.85 11.91
CA LYS A 156 -9.12 -1.48 13.17
C LYS A 156 -10.56 -1.12 13.55
N GLY A 157 -11.26 -0.33 12.74
CA GLY A 157 -12.61 0.15 13.02
C GLY A 157 -12.67 1.32 14.02
N GLU A 158 -11.54 1.91 14.37
CA GLU A 158 -11.46 3.04 15.31
C GLU A 158 -11.75 4.34 14.56
N LYS A 159 -12.49 5.26 15.20
CA LYS A 159 -12.84 6.55 14.59
C LYS A 159 -11.61 7.43 14.41
N VAL A 160 -11.47 8.02 13.22
CA VAL A 160 -10.37 8.95 12.90
C VAL A 160 -10.93 10.37 12.73
N PRO A 161 -10.41 11.37 13.46
CA PRO A 161 -10.82 12.76 13.28
C PRO A 161 -10.40 13.31 11.91
N ALA A 162 -11.33 13.91 11.16
CA ALA A 162 -11.04 14.48 9.83
C ALA A 162 -9.88 15.48 9.82
N LYS A 163 -9.69 16.23 10.91
CA LYS A 163 -8.60 17.21 11.10
C LYS A 163 -7.19 16.59 11.17
N GLU A 164 -7.09 15.28 11.44
CA GLU A 164 -5.82 14.55 11.54
C GLU A 164 -5.41 13.94 10.19
N LEU A 165 -6.30 13.98 9.21
CA LEU A 165 -6.07 13.45 7.88
C LEU A 165 -5.27 14.44 7.03
N GLN A 166 -4.04 14.06 6.71
CA GLN A 166 -3.17 14.81 5.81
C GLN A 166 -2.54 13.81 4.85
N ASN A 167 -2.81 13.97 3.55
CA ASN A 167 -2.29 13.12 2.49
C ASN A 167 -2.40 11.62 2.81
N TYR A 168 -3.60 11.06 2.80
CA TYR A 168 -3.91 9.73 3.36
C TYR A 168 -4.54 8.81 2.31
N ASN A 169 -4.31 7.50 2.42
CA ASN A 169 -4.98 6.52 1.57
C ASN A 169 -6.33 6.16 2.16
N ALA A 170 -7.35 6.08 1.31
CA ALA A 170 -8.69 5.72 1.76
C ALA A 170 -9.50 4.94 0.74
N ILE A 171 -10.36 4.09 1.28
CA ILE A 171 -11.51 3.49 0.59
C ILE A 171 -12.72 4.35 0.94
N VAL A 172 -13.28 5.00 -0.07
CA VAL A 172 -14.46 5.85 0.09
C VAL A 172 -15.66 5.16 -0.52
N PHE A 173 -16.67 4.93 0.32
CA PHE A 173 -17.98 4.42 -0.06
C PHE A 173 -18.93 5.60 -0.15
N TYR A 174 -19.53 5.82 -1.31
CA TYR A 174 -20.38 6.98 -1.58
C TYR A 174 -21.48 6.66 -2.58
N GLY A 175 -22.57 7.41 -2.50
CA GLY A 175 -23.68 7.30 -3.44
C GLY A 175 -23.61 8.38 -4.53
N PRO A 176 -24.66 9.21 -4.70
CA PRO A 176 -24.69 10.23 -5.74
C PRO A 176 -23.58 11.29 -5.65
N THR A 177 -23.14 11.79 -6.80
CA THR A 177 -22.16 12.87 -6.94
C THR A 177 -22.68 14.03 -7.79
N THR A 178 -22.05 15.20 -7.68
CA THR A 178 -22.26 16.30 -8.62
C THR A 178 -21.66 15.98 -10.00
N ARG A 179 -22.13 16.66 -11.05
CA ARG A 179 -21.60 16.53 -12.42
C ARG A 179 -20.41 17.46 -12.71
N SER A 180 -19.73 17.96 -11.68
CA SER A 180 -18.56 18.84 -11.82
C SER A 180 -17.27 18.01 -12.00
N ILE A 181 -16.18 18.69 -12.34
CA ILE A 181 -14.82 18.12 -12.30
C ILE A 181 -14.01 19.00 -11.32
N PRO A 182 -13.57 18.48 -10.15
CA PRO A 182 -13.88 17.15 -9.62
C PRO A 182 -15.37 16.95 -9.32
N ALA A 183 -15.83 15.70 -9.37
CA ALA A 183 -17.13 15.32 -8.84
C ALA A 183 -17.11 15.50 -7.31
N GLN A 184 -18.22 15.93 -6.73
CA GLN A 184 -18.32 16.16 -5.28
C GLN A 184 -19.38 15.26 -4.66
N THR A 185 -19.11 14.73 -3.47
CA THR A 185 -20.04 13.86 -2.75
C THR A 185 -19.90 13.97 -1.23
N ALA A 186 -20.98 13.67 -0.51
CA ALA A 186 -20.91 13.38 0.92
C ALA A 186 -20.72 11.85 1.08
N PRO A 187 -19.60 11.40 1.64
CA PRO A 187 -19.32 9.96 1.72
C PRO A 187 -20.20 9.29 2.79
N GLU A 188 -20.57 8.04 2.53
CA GLU A 188 -21.29 7.19 3.49
C GLU A 188 -20.32 6.62 4.54
N LYS A 189 -19.13 6.21 4.08
CA LYS A 189 -18.07 5.67 4.93
C LYS A 189 -16.71 5.91 4.29
N ILE A 190 -15.72 6.21 5.12
CA ILE A 190 -14.31 6.30 4.75
C ILE A 190 -13.53 5.32 5.61
N VAL A 191 -12.80 4.42 4.98
CA VAL A 191 -11.84 3.53 5.64
C VAL A 191 -10.43 3.98 5.27
N VAL A 192 -9.70 4.52 6.23
CA VAL A 192 -8.31 4.96 6.08
C VAL A 192 -7.38 3.79 6.31
N PHE A 193 -6.39 3.62 5.44
CA PHE A 193 -5.42 2.54 5.51
C PHE A 193 -3.98 3.04 5.24
N PRO A 194 -2.94 2.31 5.69
CA PRO A 194 -1.55 2.73 5.55
C PRO A 194 -1.11 2.87 4.08
N LYS A 195 -0.15 3.76 3.81
CA LYS A 195 0.57 3.78 2.53
C LYS A 195 1.52 2.60 2.38
N LEU A 196 1.87 2.27 1.14
CA LEU A 196 2.87 1.24 0.82
C LEU A 196 4.21 1.50 1.54
N GLU A 197 4.63 2.77 1.63
CA GLU A 197 5.84 3.19 2.35
C GLU A 197 5.62 3.25 3.89
N GLU A 198 4.38 3.46 4.34
CA GLU A 198 4.03 3.48 5.77
C GLU A 198 3.91 2.07 6.37
N GLU A 199 3.85 1.02 5.54
CA GLU A 199 4.11 -0.36 5.98
C GLU A 199 5.55 -0.55 6.49
N VAL A 200 6.44 0.42 6.27
CA VAL A 200 7.82 0.44 6.80
C VAL A 200 7.95 1.36 8.02
N VAL A 201 6.96 2.20 8.34
CA VAL A 201 7.09 3.27 9.35
C VAL A 201 6.44 2.91 10.70
N ASN A 202 5.67 1.83 10.78
CA ASN A 202 5.55 1.14 12.05
C ASN A 202 6.58 -0.01 12.02
N PRO A 203 7.64 0.06 12.82
CA PRO A 203 8.29 -1.17 13.23
C PRO A 203 7.20 -2.19 13.55
N GLU A 204 7.13 -3.36 12.91
CA GLU A 204 6.27 -4.46 13.38
C GLU A 204 6.85 -4.99 14.72
N ILE A 205 6.95 -4.11 15.72
CA ILE A 205 7.17 -4.46 17.10
C ILE A 205 5.93 -5.22 17.50
N ALA A 206 6.12 -6.49 17.88
CA ALA A 206 5.05 -7.38 18.27
C ALA A 206 4.21 -6.69 19.36
N PRO A 207 2.87 -6.81 19.34
CA PRO A 207 2.00 -6.13 20.32
C PRO A 207 2.43 -6.36 21.77
N GLU A 208 2.97 -7.54 22.06
CA GLU A 208 3.55 -7.93 23.35
C GLU A 208 4.72 -7.01 23.75
N ILE A 209 5.65 -6.74 22.83
CA ILE A 209 6.79 -5.86 23.09
C ILE A 209 6.34 -4.39 23.11
N GLN A 210 5.39 -4.03 22.25
CA GLN A 210 4.84 -2.68 22.19
C GLN A 210 4.15 -2.29 23.51
N ALA A 211 3.44 -3.24 24.15
CA ALA A 211 2.83 -3.05 25.46
C ALA A 211 3.87 -2.79 26.58
N ILE A 212 5.10 -3.29 26.41
CA ILE A 212 6.19 -3.14 27.39
C ILE A 212 6.88 -1.80 27.24
N ILE A 213 7.22 -1.42 26.01
CA ILE A 213 8.08 -0.27 25.74
C ILE A 213 7.30 1.01 25.42
N GLY A 214 6.04 0.90 25.02
CA GLY A 214 5.27 2.04 24.50
C GLY A 214 5.99 2.72 23.34
N GLU A 215 6.22 4.02 23.45
CA GLU A 215 6.95 4.80 22.44
C GLU A 215 8.47 4.85 22.69
N ASP A 216 9.00 4.09 23.67
CA ASP A 216 10.43 4.04 23.98
C ASP A 216 11.19 3.11 23.01
N TYR A 217 11.28 3.53 21.74
CA TYR A 217 12.14 2.92 20.72
C TYR A 217 12.85 4.03 19.92
N LYS A 218 13.92 3.67 19.21
CA LYS A 218 14.67 4.59 18.34
C LYS A 218 14.95 3.90 17.01
N GLU A 219 14.96 4.67 15.93
CA GLU A 219 15.47 4.21 14.65
C GLU A 219 16.94 4.61 14.50
N VAL A 220 17.78 3.64 14.15
CA VAL A 220 19.21 3.84 13.87
C VAL A 220 19.54 3.03 12.62
N ASP A 221 20.04 3.69 11.57
CA ASP A 221 20.42 3.07 10.30
C ASP A 221 19.32 2.18 9.68
N GLY A 222 18.05 2.61 9.76
CA GLY A 222 16.89 1.87 9.25
C GLY A 222 16.53 0.62 10.07
N LYS A 223 17.13 0.43 11.25
CA LYS A 223 16.80 -0.62 12.20
C LYS A 223 16.19 -0.03 13.46
N ILE A 224 15.21 -0.73 14.00
CA ILE A 224 14.53 -0.29 15.21
C ILE A 224 15.21 -0.90 16.42
N MET A 225 15.56 0.00 17.34
CA MET A 225 16.35 -0.22 18.53
C MET A 225 15.44 -0.06 19.75
N VAL A 226 15.43 -1.07 20.62
CA VAL A 226 14.53 -1.14 21.78
C VAL A 226 15.31 -1.26 23.10
N PRO A 227 14.79 -0.76 24.23
CA PRO A 227 15.47 -0.80 25.52
C PRO A 227 15.67 -2.24 26.03
N LEU A 228 16.91 -2.72 25.97
CA LEU A 228 17.27 -4.10 26.28
C LEU A 228 16.76 -4.57 27.65
N ARG A 229 17.02 -3.76 28.68
CA ARG A 229 16.72 -4.16 30.07
C ARG A 229 15.22 -4.26 30.30
N MET A 230 14.47 -3.26 29.85
CA MET A 230 13.02 -3.18 30.04
C MET A 230 12.34 -4.40 29.42
N VAL A 231 12.68 -4.70 28.17
CA VAL A 231 12.12 -5.85 27.49
C VAL A 231 12.57 -7.16 28.13
N ALA A 232 13.88 -7.37 28.30
CA ALA A 232 14.39 -8.65 28.78
C ALA A 232 13.89 -9.01 30.19
N GLU A 233 13.82 -8.04 31.11
CA GLU A 233 13.32 -8.29 32.47
C GLU A 233 11.83 -8.64 32.49
N GLU A 234 11.01 -8.03 31.63
CA GLU A 234 9.59 -8.37 31.49
C GLU A 234 9.37 -9.77 30.88
N LEU A 235 10.29 -10.23 30.03
CA LEU A 235 10.28 -11.61 29.46
C LEU A 235 10.92 -12.66 30.40
N ASP A 236 11.05 -12.35 31.69
CA ASP A 236 11.68 -13.17 32.75
C ASP A 236 13.18 -13.49 32.56
N PHE A 237 13.91 -12.66 31.81
CA PHE A 237 15.37 -12.76 31.76
C PHE A 237 16.04 -11.88 32.81
N LYS A 238 17.14 -12.36 33.39
CA LYS A 238 18.01 -11.55 34.25
C LYS A 238 19.01 -10.78 33.41
N VAL A 239 19.13 -9.47 33.65
CA VAL A 239 20.08 -8.59 32.96
C VAL A 239 21.16 -8.08 33.92
N ALA A 240 22.36 -8.62 33.79
CA ALA A 240 23.55 -8.20 34.54
C ALA A 240 24.41 -7.25 33.69
N SER A 241 24.76 -6.08 34.23
CA SER A 241 25.67 -5.15 33.54
C SER A 241 27.11 -5.67 33.60
N THR A 242 27.84 -5.57 32.49
CA THR A 242 29.29 -5.85 32.43
C THR A 242 30.13 -4.57 32.47
N GLY A 243 29.50 -3.40 32.69
CA GLY A 243 30.14 -2.09 32.56
C GLY A 243 30.12 -1.58 31.12
N ASN A 244 30.59 -2.35 30.15
CA ASN A 244 30.59 -2.02 28.71
C ASN A 244 29.45 -2.68 27.89
N GLY A 245 28.64 -3.52 28.53
CA GLY A 245 27.61 -4.32 27.88
C GLY A 245 26.63 -4.91 28.89
N ALA A 246 26.07 -6.07 28.55
CA ALA A 246 25.18 -6.81 29.42
C ALA A 246 25.25 -8.33 29.18
N ILE A 247 25.01 -9.09 30.24
CA ILE A 247 24.74 -10.53 30.18
C ILE A 247 23.26 -10.72 30.45
N ILE A 248 22.56 -11.34 29.51
CA ILE A 248 21.13 -11.70 29.63
C ILE A 248 21.05 -13.20 29.88
N SER A 249 20.25 -13.65 30.86
CA SER A 249 20.19 -15.07 31.20
C SER A 249 18.81 -15.53 31.67
N LYS A 250 18.43 -16.75 31.29
CA LYS A 250 17.21 -17.45 31.73
C LYS A 250 17.48 -18.95 31.77
N GLY A 251 17.57 -19.52 32.97
CA GLY A 251 17.98 -20.92 33.15
C GLY A 251 19.37 -21.20 32.56
N ALA A 252 19.44 -22.12 31.59
CA ALA A 252 20.68 -22.45 30.88
C ALA A 252 20.97 -21.54 29.65
N LEU A 253 20.05 -20.63 29.30
CA LEU A 253 20.24 -19.67 28.22
C LEU A 253 21.04 -18.48 28.71
N SER A 254 22.07 -18.10 27.97
CA SER A 254 22.86 -16.89 28.23
C SER A 254 23.29 -16.20 26.93
N TYR A 255 23.08 -14.89 26.92
CA TYR A 255 23.54 -13.96 25.90
C TYR A 255 24.57 -13.01 26.48
N THR A 256 25.65 -12.76 25.75
CA THR A 256 26.68 -11.77 26.14
C THR A 256 26.76 -10.71 25.07
N ILE A 257 26.35 -9.49 25.41
CA ILE A 257 26.29 -8.34 24.51
C ILE A 257 27.33 -7.31 24.94
N THR A 258 28.11 -6.81 23.98
CA THR A 258 29.01 -5.66 24.17
C THR A 258 28.48 -4.48 23.37
N ARG A 259 28.41 -3.29 23.99
CA ARG A 259 27.97 -2.09 23.25
C ARG A 259 29.04 -1.64 22.25
N GLY A 260 28.61 -1.20 21.08
CA GLY A 260 29.49 -0.81 19.97
C GLY A 260 30.05 -1.98 19.17
N GLU A 261 29.75 -3.23 19.56
CA GLU A 261 30.13 -4.42 18.79
C GLU A 261 28.88 -5.05 18.17
N THR A 262 28.95 -5.37 16.87
CA THR A 262 27.87 -6.10 16.20
C THR A 262 27.89 -7.59 16.54
N LYS A 263 28.92 -8.11 17.17
CA LYS A 263 29.01 -9.52 17.59
C LYS A 263 28.47 -9.70 19.00
N TYR A 264 27.72 -10.77 19.22
CA TYR A 264 27.31 -11.18 20.56
C TYR A 264 27.40 -12.69 20.74
N GLY A 265 27.57 -13.11 22.00
CA GLY A 265 27.60 -14.52 22.37
C GLY A 265 26.19 -15.04 22.68
N HIS A 266 25.86 -16.25 22.24
CA HIS A 266 24.70 -17.02 22.67
C HIS A 266 25.14 -18.45 22.98
N ASN A 267 25.14 -18.86 24.26
CA ASN A 267 25.51 -20.22 24.69
C ASN A 267 26.79 -20.78 24.03
N ARG A 268 27.86 -19.97 23.99
CA ARG A 268 29.17 -20.26 23.38
C ARG A 268 29.22 -20.25 21.83
N ALA A 269 28.11 -19.97 21.16
CA ALA A 269 28.09 -19.60 19.75
C ALA A 269 28.19 -18.07 19.58
N LEU A 270 28.67 -17.63 18.42
CA LEU A 270 28.69 -16.21 18.04
C LEU A 270 27.53 -15.92 17.08
N LYS A 271 26.79 -14.85 17.37
CA LYS A 271 25.76 -14.27 16.53
C LYS A 271 26.09 -12.80 16.26
N HIS A 272 25.33 -12.18 15.35
CA HIS A 272 25.57 -10.81 14.92
C HIS A 272 24.28 -9.99 14.93
N PHE A 273 24.42 -8.71 15.23
CA PHE A 273 23.51 -7.61 14.95
C PHE A 273 23.87 -6.98 13.61
N ASP A 274 22.92 -6.35 12.94
CA ASP A 274 23.22 -5.48 11.80
C ASP A 274 23.75 -4.12 12.29
N VAL A 275 23.17 -3.61 13.38
CA VAL A 275 23.48 -2.35 14.07
C VAL A 275 23.91 -2.65 15.51
N ALA A 276 25.06 -2.12 15.89
CA ALA A 276 25.65 -2.40 17.20
C ALA A 276 24.79 -1.82 18.35
N PRO A 277 24.65 -2.54 19.48
CA PRO A 277 23.98 -2.04 20.67
C PRO A 277 24.63 -0.77 21.21
N ALA A 278 23.82 0.20 21.61
CA ALA A 278 24.31 1.53 21.98
C ALA A 278 23.57 2.12 23.19
N LEU A 279 24.17 3.13 23.81
CA LEU A 279 23.49 3.99 24.79
C LEU A 279 22.83 5.15 24.03
N LEU A 280 21.56 4.99 23.66
CA LEU A 280 20.80 6.06 23.00
C LEU A 280 20.14 7.02 24.00
N GLU A 281 20.00 6.58 25.25
CA GLU A 281 19.61 7.41 26.39
C GLU A 281 20.52 7.13 27.59
N LYS A 282 20.57 8.08 28.54
CA LYS A 282 21.43 7.96 29.72
C LYS A 282 21.13 6.67 30.48
N ASN A 283 22.15 5.81 30.61
CA ASN A 283 22.08 4.51 31.29
C ASN A 283 21.12 3.46 30.67
N LYS A 284 20.59 3.69 29.46
CA LYS A 284 19.74 2.72 28.76
C LYS A 284 20.46 2.16 27.53
N THR A 285 20.71 0.85 27.55
CA THR A 285 21.24 0.14 26.39
C THR A 285 20.08 -0.22 25.47
N TYR A 286 20.18 0.20 24.21
CA TYR A 286 19.26 -0.19 23.16
C TYR A 286 19.92 -1.25 22.28
N VAL A 287 19.11 -2.21 21.84
CA VAL A 287 19.49 -3.34 20.97
C VAL A 287 18.48 -3.46 19.84
N GLU A 288 18.86 -4.10 18.74
CA GLU A 288 17.94 -4.34 17.63
C GLU A 288 16.72 -5.15 18.08
N TYR A 289 15.56 -4.80 17.55
CA TYR A 289 14.31 -5.51 17.79
C TYR A 289 14.36 -6.98 17.34
N ASP A 290 15.12 -7.31 16.30
CA ASP A 290 15.33 -8.70 15.86
C ASP A 290 15.92 -9.61 16.95
N PHE A 291 16.80 -9.05 17.80
CA PHE A 291 17.30 -9.78 18.96
C PHE A 291 16.23 -9.99 20.04
N VAL A 292 15.33 -9.03 20.22
CA VAL A 292 14.20 -9.18 21.15
C VAL A 292 13.23 -10.26 20.69
N LYS A 293 12.98 -10.39 19.38
CA LYS A 293 12.20 -11.52 18.84
C LYS A 293 12.82 -12.86 19.18
N GLU A 294 14.15 -12.95 19.24
CA GLU A 294 14.82 -14.16 19.70
C GLU A 294 14.51 -14.49 21.18
N LEU A 295 14.45 -13.46 22.04
CA LEU A 295 14.09 -13.66 23.45
C LEU A 295 12.64 -14.14 23.61
N LEU A 296 11.71 -13.61 22.80
CA LEU A 296 10.29 -14.00 22.79
C LEU A 296 10.10 -15.51 22.49
N ASN A 297 10.91 -16.08 21.59
CA ASN A 297 10.86 -17.52 21.26
C ASN A 297 11.17 -18.45 22.45
N HIS A 298 11.62 -17.90 23.59
CA HIS A 298 11.94 -18.63 24.81
C HIS A 298 10.93 -18.43 25.93
N ILE A 299 9.76 -17.87 25.61
CA ILE A 299 8.60 -17.77 26.50
C ILE A 299 7.68 -18.94 26.15
N LYS A 300 7.50 -19.85 27.11
CA LYS A 300 6.55 -20.97 27.05
C LYS A 300 5.59 -20.84 28.22
#